data_AF-A0A838PE97-F1
#
_entry.id   AF-A0A838PE97-F1
#
_cell.length_a   1.000
_cell.length_b   1.000
_cell.length_c   1.000
_cell.angle_alpha   90.00
_cell.angle_beta   90.00
_cell.angle_gamma   90.00
#
_symmetry.space_group_name_H-M   'P 1'
#
loop_
_entity.id
_entity.type
_entity.pdbx_description
1 polymer ?
#
loop_
_entity_poly.entity_id
_entity_poly.type
_entity_poly.pdbx_seq_one_letter_code
_entity_poly.pdbx_strand_id
1 'polypeptide(L)'
;MRTKEWVASLPVESYPILSVPHPSGLAPYFHDWIAHERSDAYWQRWRVSDHYREMNVKGLHGAGWHDLFLKGSIKNYSGLQTEAAAPEVRAGQRLIIGPWAHAPTSTDGKVGDVVFGKSAVLDMTGTALKWFDYTLKGIQNEYAIKPPVRLFVMGNNIWRDEQEFPLARTRYTKYYLHSRPGPNGLKGDGELSVAAFGVERPDQFDYDPKNPVPTIGGRLCCGVALPPGPFDQRPNESRPDVLIFSTPPLTRDLEVTGLVSVDIYAATSAKDTDFTALLADVDPSGYARFLTDGVIRARYRNTTERPEEIVPGQVYRYTIDLWATSNVFKSGHRVRLYVSSSNFPRFNRNTNTGEAMLGASRFVNARQTIYHDSKYSSSLTLPVIPR
;
A
#
# COMPACT_ATOMS: atom_id res chain seq x y z
N MET A 1 -20.90 19.44 -11.44
CA MET A 1 -19.49 19.23 -11.02
C MET A 1 -19.02 17.91 -11.56
N ARG A 2 -17.88 17.87 -12.26
CA ARG A 2 -17.26 16.59 -12.62
C ARG A 2 -16.79 15.91 -11.33
N THR A 3 -16.93 14.59 -11.21
CA THR A 3 -16.65 13.81 -9.98
C THR A 3 -15.24 14.01 -9.40
N LYS A 4 -14.31 14.62 -10.16
CA LYS A 4 -12.95 14.94 -9.70
C LYS A 4 -12.82 16.29 -8.99
N GLU A 5 -13.75 17.22 -9.17
CA GLU A 5 -13.60 18.61 -8.70
C GLU A 5 -13.93 18.78 -7.21
N TRP A 6 -14.86 17.99 -6.66
CA TRP A 6 -15.31 18.14 -5.27
C TRP A 6 -14.33 17.58 -4.24
N VAL A 7 -13.52 16.56 -4.59
CA VAL A 7 -12.50 16.00 -3.68
C VAL A 7 -11.41 17.03 -3.35
N ALA A 8 -11.26 18.08 -4.16
CA ALA A 8 -10.32 19.17 -3.94
C ALA A 8 -10.85 20.28 -3.02
N SER A 9 -12.12 20.22 -2.59
CA SER A 9 -12.71 21.19 -1.68
C SER A 9 -12.10 21.10 -0.28
N LEU A 10 -11.95 22.24 0.40
CA LEU A 10 -11.59 22.32 1.81
C LEU A 10 -12.46 23.39 2.51
N PRO A 11 -12.75 23.23 3.81
CA PRO A 11 -12.34 22.10 4.65
C PRO A 11 -13.13 20.82 4.31
N VAL A 12 -12.63 19.64 4.70
CA VAL A 12 -13.13 18.33 4.22
C VAL A 12 -14.60 18.10 4.59
N GLU A 13 -15.05 18.63 5.72
CA GLU A 13 -16.44 18.60 6.18
C GLU A 13 -17.41 19.40 5.28
N SER A 14 -16.90 20.25 4.38
CA SER A 14 -17.68 21.08 3.47
C SER A 14 -17.77 20.50 2.06
N TYR A 15 -17.52 19.20 1.88
CA TYR A 15 -17.68 18.55 0.58
C TYR A 15 -19.11 18.75 0.03
N PRO A 16 -19.27 19.26 -1.21
CA PRO A 16 -20.59 19.56 -1.79
C PRO A 16 -21.59 18.40 -1.76
N ILE A 17 -21.11 17.14 -1.81
CA ILE A 17 -21.95 15.93 -1.74
C ILE A 17 -22.61 15.73 -0.36
N LEU A 18 -22.06 16.33 0.70
CA LEU A 18 -22.62 16.29 2.05
C LEU A 18 -23.72 17.35 2.24
N SER A 19 -23.72 18.41 1.45
CA SER A 19 -24.67 19.54 1.54
C SER A 19 -26.00 19.30 0.81
N VAL A 20 -26.28 18.06 0.38
CA VAL A 20 -27.57 17.71 -0.25
C VAL A 20 -28.68 17.82 0.80
N PRO A 21 -29.80 18.51 0.52
CA PRO A 21 -30.89 18.70 1.47
C PRO A 21 -31.62 17.37 1.73
N HIS A 22 -31.10 16.59 2.67
CA HIS A 22 -31.77 15.42 3.24
C HIS A 22 -31.96 15.68 4.75
N PRO A 23 -33.09 15.30 5.37
CA PRO A 23 -33.37 15.61 6.79
C PRO A 23 -32.31 15.12 7.79
N SER A 24 -31.51 14.13 7.40
CA SER A 24 -30.42 13.53 8.19
C SER A 24 -29.01 13.79 7.63
N GLY A 25 -28.89 14.59 6.55
CA GLY A 25 -27.72 14.53 5.66
C GLY A 25 -27.61 13.19 4.90
N LEU A 26 -26.80 13.13 3.84
CA LEU A 26 -26.61 11.92 3.02
C LEU A 26 -25.77 10.85 3.72
N ALA A 27 -24.78 11.26 4.51
CA ALA A 27 -23.82 10.39 5.17
C ALA A 27 -23.37 10.99 6.52
N PRO A 28 -24.25 11.10 7.52
CA PRO A 28 -23.93 11.76 8.80
C PRO A 28 -22.73 11.11 9.51
N TYR A 29 -22.55 9.80 9.37
CA TYR A 29 -21.40 9.05 9.89
C TYR A 29 -20.04 9.56 9.36
N PHE A 30 -20.01 10.23 8.21
CA PHE A 30 -18.78 10.77 7.65
C PHE A 30 -18.19 11.86 8.54
N HIS A 31 -19.04 12.69 9.15
CA HIS A 31 -18.60 13.74 10.08
C HIS A 31 -17.93 13.14 11.32
N ASP A 32 -18.47 12.03 11.84
CA ASP A 32 -17.82 11.29 12.93
C ASP A 32 -16.45 10.77 12.47
N TRP A 33 -16.35 10.18 11.28
CA TRP A 33 -15.08 9.61 10.79
C TRP A 33 -13.98 10.66 10.67
N ILE A 34 -14.29 11.83 10.12
CA ILE A 34 -13.31 12.92 9.95
C ILE A 34 -12.99 13.62 11.27
N ALA A 35 -13.87 13.55 12.27
CA ALA A 35 -13.59 14.02 13.64
C ALA A 35 -12.65 13.10 14.42
N HIS A 36 -12.55 11.83 14.03
CA HIS A 36 -11.72 10.82 14.66
C HIS A 36 -10.51 10.45 13.79
N GLU A 37 -9.59 11.40 13.58
CA GLU A 37 -8.38 11.20 12.75
C GLU A 37 -7.39 10.17 13.32
N ARG A 38 -7.47 9.93 14.62
CA ARG A 38 -6.55 9.07 15.37
C ARG A 38 -7.19 7.71 15.57
N SER A 39 -6.36 6.73 15.87
CA SER A 39 -6.81 5.42 16.35
C SER A 39 -7.28 5.53 17.82
N ASP A 40 -8.34 6.28 18.08
CA ASP A 40 -8.89 6.56 19.41
C ASP A 40 -10.04 5.60 19.79
N ALA A 41 -10.70 5.89 20.92
CA ALA A 41 -11.79 5.09 21.48
C ALA A 41 -12.97 4.90 20.53
N TYR A 42 -13.23 5.87 19.63
CA TYR A 42 -14.28 5.74 18.63
C TYR A 42 -14.00 4.57 17.69
N TRP A 43 -12.74 4.35 17.30
CA TRP A 43 -12.36 3.24 16.44
C TRP A 43 -12.14 1.94 17.22
N GLN A 44 -11.65 2.01 18.47
CA GLN A 44 -11.41 0.82 19.31
C GLN A 44 -12.63 -0.08 19.42
N ARG A 45 -13.84 0.48 19.60
CA ARG A 45 -15.09 -0.31 19.67
C ARG A 45 -15.42 -1.11 18.40
N TRP A 46 -14.80 -0.81 17.27
CA TRP A 46 -14.99 -1.50 15.99
C TRP A 46 -13.80 -2.38 15.60
N ARG A 47 -12.74 -2.42 16.41
CA ARG A 47 -11.51 -3.19 16.11
C ARG A 47 -11.72 -4.67 16.38
N VAL A 48 -12.08 -5.38 15.32
CA VAL A 48 -12.14 -6.86 15.30
C VAL A 48 -10.84 -7.49 15.81
N SER A 49 -9.68 -6.85 15.58
CA SER A 49 -8.38 -7.38 15.98
C SER A 49 -8.17 -7.54 17.48
N ASP A 50 -8.94 -6.82 18.29
CA ASP A 50 -8.76 -6.83 19.74
C ASP A 50 -9.53 -8.02 20.37
N HIS A 51 -10.36 -8.70 19.58
CA HIS A 51 -11.27 -9.77 20.01
C HIS A 51 -10.97 -11.14 19.38
N TYR A 52 -9.83 -11.33 18.71
CA TYR A 52 -9.52 -12.62 18.05
C TYR A 52 -9.59 -13.80 19.02
N ARG A 53 -9.17 -13.63 20.28
CA ARG A 53 -9.19 -14.68 21.32
C ARG A 53 -10.60 -15.14 21.71
N GLU A 54 -11.62 -14.36 21.39
CA GLU A 54 -13.02 -14.69 21.61
C GLU A 54 -13.62 -15.45 20.42
N MET A 55 -12.93 -15.47 19.28
CA MET A 55 -13.44 -16.07 18.04
C MET A 55 -13.19 -17.56 17.99
N ASN A 56 -14.25 -18.33 17.74
CA ASN A 56 -14.22 -19.78 17.63
C ASN A 56 -14.74 -20.29 16.27
N VAL A 57 -14.45 -19.56 15.19
CA VAL A 57 -14.91 -19.89 13.83
C VAL A 57 -13.74 -19.96 12.84
N LYS A 58 -13.76 -20.99 11.99
CA LYS A 58 -12.82 -21.08 10.86
C LYS A 58 -13.17 -20.01 9.83
N GLY A 59 -12.17 -19.29 9.32
CA GLY A 59 -12.35 -18.27 8.29
C GLY A 59 -11.68 -18.64 6.96
N LEU A 60 -12.39 -18.39 5.86
CA LEU A 60 -11.80 -18.28 4.53
C LEU A 60 -11.64 -16.79 4.19
N HIS A 61 -10.39 -16.32 4.20
CA HIS A 61 -10.03 -14.93 3.97
C HIS A 61 -9.74 -14.72 2.49
N GLY A 62 -10.62 -13.98 1.80
CA GLY A 62 -10.39 -13.55 0.41
C GLY A 62 -9.75 -12.16 0.37
N ALA A 63 -8.70 -11.99 -0.44
CA ALA A 63 -8.06 -10.69 -0.67
C ALA A 63 -7.58 -10.52 -2.12
N GLY A 64 -7.26 -9.29 -2.49
CA GLY A 64 -6.66 -8.95 -3.78
C GLY A 64 -5.39 -8.13 -3.61
N TRP A 65 -4.33 -8.38 -4.39
CA TRP A 65 -3.07 -7.62 -4.31
C TRP A 65 -3.27 -6.10 -4.53
N HIS A 66 -4.29 -5.75 -5.32
CA HIS A 66 -4.67 -4.38 -5.62
C HIS A 66 -5.99 -3.96 -4.93
N ASP A 67 -6.47 -4.71 -3.94
CA ASP A 67 -7.68 -4.39 -3.18
C ASP A 67 -7.37 -3.45 -1.99
N LEU A 68 -8.27 -2.50 -1.73
CA LEU A 68 -8.12 -1.51 -0.65
C LEU A 68 -8.17 -2.10 0.77
N PHE A 69 -8.66 -3.32 0.95
CA PHE A 69 -8.73 -4.01 2.23
C PHE A 69 -7.61 -5.04 2.45
N LEU A 70 -6.67 -5.20 1.50
CA LEU A 70 -5.61 -6.22 1.56
C LEU A 70 -4.91 -6.30 2.91
N LYS A 71 -4.50 -5.15 3.48
CA LYS A 71 -3.84 -5.11 4.79
C LYS A 71 -4.72 -5.67 5.90
N GLY A 72 -6.00 -5.31 5.91
CA GLY A 72 -6.98 -5.82 6.87
C GLY A 72 -7.21 -7.32 6.72
N SER A 73 -7.39 -7.81 5.49
CA SER A 73 -7.59 -9.23 5.22
C SER A 73 -6.39 -10.09 5.65
N ILE A 74 -5.16 -9.64 5.36
CA ILE A 74 -3.93 -10.31 5.82
C ILE A 74 -3.86 -10.28 7.35
N LYS A 75 -4.10 -9.12 7.98
CA LYS A 75 -4.06 -8.98 9.44
C LYS A 75 -5.10 -9.88 10.13
N ASN A 76 -6.29 -10.04 9.56
CA ASN A 76 -7.35 -10.91 10.07
C ASN A 76 -6.95 -12.38 9.97
N TYR A 77 -6.42 -12.81 8.81
CA TYR A 77 -5.93 -14.18 8.65
C TYR A 77 -4.83 -14.50 9.66
N SER A 78 -3.76 -13.70 9.69
CA SER A 78 -2.61 -13.96 10.57
C SER A 78 -3.02 -13.89 12.05
N GLY A 79 -3.83 -12.89 12.44
CA GLY A 79 -4.27 -12.74 13.82
C GLY A 79 -5.17 -13.88 14.30
N LEU A 80 -6.10 -14.36 13.47
CA LEU A 80 -6.91 -15.53 13.85
C LEU A 80 -6.12 -16.84 13.80
N GLN A 81 -5.14 -16.96 12.91
CA GLN A 81 -4.24 -18.12 12.87
C GLN A 81 -3.38 -18.19 14.16
N THR A 82 -3.02 -17.06 14.76
CA THR A 82 -2.20 -17.03 15.99
C THR A 82 -3.01 -16.98 17.27
N GLU A 83 -4.15 -16.28 17.29
CA GLU A 83 -4.84 -15.89 18.53
C GLU A 83 -6.26 -16.42 18.69
N ALA A 84 -6.89 -17.02 17.66
CA ALA A 84 -8.25 -17.55 17.81
C ALA A 84 -8.36 -18.54 18.98
N ALA A 85 -9.54 -18.66 19.60
CA ALA A 85 -9.74 -19.35 20.87
C ALA A 85 -9.20 -20.79 20.87
N ALA A 86 -9.56 -21.59 19.85
CA ALA A 86 -9.27 -23.02 19.79
C ALA A 86 -8.16 -23.37 18.78
N PRO A 87 -7.24 -24.31 19.09
CA PRO A 87 -6.16 -24.73 18.19
C PRO A 87 -6.65 -25.18 16.80
N GLU A 88 -7.77 -25.88 16.73
CA GLU A 88 -8.40 -26.36 15.50
C GLU A 88 -9.00 -25.23 14.65
N VAL A 89 -9.39 -24.12 15.29
CA VAL A 89 -9.84 -22.90 14.61
C VAL A 89 -8.65 -22.15 14.05
N ARG A 90 -7.55 -22.06 14.82
CA ARG A 90 -6.28 -21.49 14.38
C ARG A 90 -5.72 -22.22 13.15
N ALA A 91 -5.60 -23.54 13.22
CA ALA A 91 -5.17 -24.40 12.11
C ALA A 91 -6.19 -24.45 10.95
N GLY A 92 -7.44 -24.10 11.22
CA GLY A 92 -8.53 -24.09 10.26
C GLY A 92 -8.64 -22.83 9.41
N GLN A 93 -7.87 -21.78 9.68
CA GLN A 93 -7.89 -20.56 8.87
C GLN A 93 -7.33 -20.82 7.46
N ARG A 94 -7.94 -20.20 6.44
CA ARG A 94 -7.52 -20.28 5.03
C ARG A 94 -7.40 -18.89 4.42
N LEU A 95 -6.45 -18.70 3.51
CA LEU A 95 -6.19 -17.43 2.85
C LEU A 95 -6.12 -17.63 1.33
N ILE A 96 -6.86 -16.83 0.57
CA ILE A 96 -6.78 -16.78 -0.89
C ILE A 96 -6.53 -15.34 -1.31
N ILE A 97 -5.42 -15.09 -2.02
CA ILE A 97 -5.08 -13.77 -2.56
C ILE A 97 -4.90 -13.82 -4.07
N GLY A 98 -5.80 -13.18 -4.80
CA GLY A 98 -5.71 -13.02 -6.26
C GLY A 98 -5.10 -11.68 -6.70
N PRO A 99 -4.91 -11.44 -8.00
CA PRO A 99 -4.38 -10.18 -8.54
C PRO A 99 -5.49 -9.11 -8.64
N TRP A 100 -6.50 -9.19 -7.79
CA TRP A 100 -7.73 -8.42 -7.93
C TRP A 100 -7.62 -7.03 -7.31
N ALA A 101 -8.41 -6.12 -7.86
CA ALA A 101 -8.86 -4.92 -7.18
C ALA A 101 -10.22 -5.18 -6.50
N HIS A 102 -10.83 -4.16 -5.89
CA HIS A 102 -12.15 -4.29 -5.28
C HIS A 102 -13.28 -4.49 -6.29
N ALA A 103 -13.16 -3.84 -7.45
CA ALA A 103 -14.11 -4.00 -8.53
C ALA A 103 -13.99 -5.39 -9.17
N PRO A 104 -15.08 -5.93 -9.75
CA PRO A 104 -15.04 -7.23 -10.42
C PRO A 104 -13.93 -7.30 -11.48
N THR A 105 -13.23 -8.44 -11.49
CA THR A 105 -12.25 -8.75 -12.54
C THR A 105 -13.00 -9.09 -13.84
N SER A 106 -12.51 -8.61 -14.98
CA SER A 106 -13.12 -8.92 -16.26
C SER A 106 -13.02 -10.42 -16.61
N THR A 107 -13.78 -10.87 -17.60
CA THR A 107 -13.83 -12.28 -18.01
C THR A 107 -12.51 -12.82 -18.62
N ASP A 108 -11.64 -11.94 -19.10
CA ASP A 108 -10.29 -12.26 -19.56
C ASP A 108 -9.22 -12.18 -18.46
N GLY A 109 -9.60 -11.81 -17.23
CA GLY A 109 -8.67 -11.65 -16.10
C GLY A 109 -7.96 -10.30 -16.09
N LYS A 110 -8.54 -9.27 -16.68
CA LYS A 110 -8.00 -7.91 -16.70
C LYS A 110 -8.32 -7.16 -15.42
N VAL A 111 -7.30 -6.51 -14.86
CA VAL A 111 -7.39 -5.59 -13.72
C VAL A 111 -6.49 -4.40 -14.06
N GLY A 112 -7.03 -3.17 -13.99
CA GLY A 112 -6.32 -1.98 -14.49
C GLY A 112 -5.89 -2.15 -15.95
N ASP A 113 -4.61 -1.91 -16.24
CA ASP A 113 -4.05 -2.07 -17.58
C ASP A 113 -3.60 -3.51 -17.90
N VAL A 114 -3.60 -4.41 -16.91
CA VAL A 114 -2.93 -5.71 -17.01
C VAL A 114 -3.94 -6.84 -17.18
N VAL A 115 -3.69 -7.71 -18.17
CA VAL A 115 -4.41 -8.98 -18.33
C VAL A 115 -3.60 -10.08 -17.64
N PHE A 116 -4.09 -10.54 -16.48
CA PHE A 116 -3.47 -11.64 -15.73
C PHE A 116 -3.85 -13.02 -16.28
N GLY A 117 -4.81 -13.06 -17.21
CA GLY A 117 -5.29 -14.27 -17.87
C GLY A 117 -6.50 -14.89 -17.17
N LYS A 118 -7.21 -15.76 -17.89
CA LYS A 118 -8.48 -16.37 -17.42
C LYS A 118 -8.33 -17.14 -16.11
N SER A 119 -7.14 -17.63 -15.78
CA SER A 119 -6.87 -18.30 -14.49
C SER A 119 -7.00 -17.36 -13.29
N ALA A 120 -6.89 -16.04 -13.49
CA ALA A 120 -7.13 -15.04 -12.46
C ALA A 120 -8.63 -14.85 -12.16
N VAL A 121 -9.52 -15.32 -13.02
CA VAL A 121 -10.98 -15.25 -12.81
C VAL A 121 -11.40 -16.44 -11.95
N LEU A 122 -11.65 -16.21 -10.67
CA LEU A 122 -12.09 -17.24 -9.73
C LEU A 122 -13.61 -17.18 -9.56
N ASP A 123 -14.26 -18.34 -9.61
CA ASP A 123 -15.64 -18.50 -9.17
C ASP A 123 -15.72 -18.37 -7.64
N MET A 124 -15.91 -17.14 -7.16
CA MET A 124 -16.00 -16.84 -5.73
C MET A 124 -17.22 -17.49 -5.07
N THR A 125 -18.33 -17.64 -5.80
CA THR A 125 -19.53 -18.28 -5.30
C THR A 125 -19.29 -19.77 -5.08
N GLY A 126 -18.78 -20.48 -6.09
CA GLY A 126 -18.41 -21.89 -5.94
C GLY A 126 -17.32 -22.11 -4.88
N THR A 127 -16.36 -21.19 -4.79
CA THR A 127 -15.31 -21.21 -3.75
C THR A 127 -15.91 -21.13 -2.35
N ALA A 128 -16.89 -20.24 -2.12
CA ALA A 128 -17.59 -20.10 -0.86
C ALA A 128 -18.48 -21.31 -0.54
N LEU A 129 -19.21 -21.85 -1.52
CA LEU A 129 -20.04 -23.05 -1.33
C LEU A 129 -19.21 -24.25 -0.88
N LYS A 130 -18.06 -24.50 -1.52
CA LYS A 130 -17.13 -25.55 -1.09
C LYS A 130 -16.58 -25.32 0.31
N TRP A 131 -16.36 -24.05 0.69
CA TRP A 131 -15.92 -23.73 2.05
C TRP A 131 -17.00 -24.06 3.09
N PHE A 132 -18.26 -23.77 2.80
CA PHE A 132 -19.38 -24.14 3.65
C PHE A 132 -19.60 -25.66 3.69
N ASP A 133 -19.42 -26.36 2.58
CA ASP A 133 -19.44 -27.83 2.57
C ASP A 133 -18.38 -28.41 3.51
N TYR A 134 -17.17 -27.85 3.52
CA TYR A 134 -16.11 -28.28 4.43
C TYR A 134 -16.41 -27.93 5.89
N THR A 135 -16.79 -26.68 6.18
CA THR A 135 -16.89 -26.19 7.56
C THR A 135 -18.22 -26.50 8.25
N LEU A 136 -19.33 -26.53 7.49
CA LEU A 136 -20.67 -26.72 8.04
C LEU A 136 -21.21 -28.13 7.83
N LYS A 137 -20.80 -28.82 6.76
CA LYS A 137 -21.24 -30.20 6.46
C LYS A 137 -20.16 -31.25 6.71
N GLY A 138 -18.93 -30.86 7.02
CA GLY A 138 -17.82 -31.78 7.25
C GLY A 138 -17.33 -32.53 6.01
N ILE A 139 -17.69 -32.08 4.81
CA ILE A 139 -17.30 -32.72 3.55
C ILE A 139 -15.80 -32.52 3.34
N GLN A 140 -15.06 -33.61 3.18
CA GLN A 140 -13.63 -33.57 2.91
C GLN A 140 -13.38 -33.18 1.44
N ASN A 141 -12.96 -31.95 1.22
CA ASN A 141 -12.64 -31.40 -0.09
C ASN A 141 -11.24 -30.74 -0.08
N GLU A 142 -10.96 -29.83 -1.03
CA GLU A 142 -9.64 -29.20 -1.13
C GLU A 142 -9.17 -28.51 0.15
N TYR A 143 -10.07 -27.95 0.97
CA TYR A 143 -9.70 -27.26 2.20
C TYR A 143 -9.21 -28.20 3.30
N ALA A 144 -9.51 -29.50 3.19
CA ALA A 144 -9.05 -30.52 4.12
C ALA A 144 -7.61 -30.99 3.83
N ILE A 145 -7.17 -30.93 2.57
CA ILE A 145 -5.92 -31.57 2.11
C ILE A 145 -4.88 -30.60 1.56
N LYS A 146 -5.31 -29.45 1.03
CA LYS A 146 -4.38 -28.48 0.44
C LYS A 146 -3.76 -27.57 1.51
N PRO A 147 -2.59 -26.98 1.22
CA PRO A 147 -2.01 -25.94 2.07
C PRO A 147 -3.01 -24.80 2.34
N PRO A 148 -2.94 -24.16 3.52
CA PRO A 148 -3.95 -23.19 3.95
C PRO A 148 -3.90 -21.85 3.22
N VAL A 149 -2.82 -21.55 2.51
CA VAL A 149 -2.63 -20.29 1.79
C VAL A 149 -2.57 -20.57 0.29
N ARG A 150 -3.30 -19.77 -0.49
CA ARG A 150 -3.28 -19.83 -1.96
C ARG A 150 -3.09 -18.44 -2.54
N LEU A 151 -1.98 -18.24 -3.24
CA LEU A 151 -1.55 -16.94 -3.76
C LEU A 151 -1.52 -16.96 -5.28
N PHE A 152 -1.95 -15.88 -5.91
CA PHE A 152 -1.67 -15.63 -7.32
C PHE A 152 -0.34 -14.89 -7.44
N VAL A 153 0.69 -15.57 -7.95
CA VAL A 153 2.03 -14.99 -8.13
C VAL A 153 2.06 -14.24 -9.46
N MET A 154 1.98 -12.91 -9.39
CA MET A 154 2.02 -12.02 -10.56
C MET A 154 3.39 -12.09 -11.26
N GLY A 155 3.45 -11.67 -12.53
CA GLY A 155 4.65 -11.78 -13.36
C GLY A 155 4.83 -13.18 -13.95
N ASN A 156 4.58 -14.24 -13.17
CA ASN A 156 4.39 -15.61 -13.68
C ASN A 156 2.93 -15.89 -14.03
N ASN A 157 1.99 -15.20 -13.38
CA ASN A 157 0.54 -15.36 -13.51
C ASN A 157 0.04 -16.78 -13.20
N ILE A 158 0.52 -17.33 -12.09
CA ILE A 158 0.18 -18.69 -11.64
C ILE A 158 -0.36 -18.68 -10.21
N TRP A 159 -1.31 -19.56 -9.92
CA TRP A 159 -1.71 -19.87 -8.54
C TRP A 159 -0.68 -20.80 -7.89
N ARG A 160 -0.29 -20.51 -6.66
CA ARG A 160 0.62 -21.33 -5.86
C ARG A 160 0.06 -21.50 -4.45
N ASP A 161 0.00 -22.76 -4.01
CA ASP A 161 -0.41 -23.10 -2.65
C ASP A 161 0.83 -23.04 -1.72
N GLU A 162 0.66 -22.53 -0.51
CA GLU A 162 1.70 -22.24 0.48
C GLU A 162 1.24 -22.66 1.88
N GLN A 163 2.18 -23.04 2.74
CA GLN A 163 1.87 -23.51 4.09
C GLN A 163 1.53 -22.39 5.07
N GLU A 164 1.98 -21.18 4.79
CA GLU A 164 1.85 -20.04 5.69
C GLU A 164 2.01 -18.71 4.96
N PHE A 165 1.54 -17.64 5.60
CA PHE A 165 1.76 -16.26 5.17
C PHE A 165 2.06 -15.39 6.40
N PRO A 166 3.20 -14.66 6.45
CA PRO A 166 4.28 -14.64 5.46
C PRO A 166 4.94 -16.01 5.24
N LEU A 167 5.65 -16.19 4.12
CA LEU A 167 6.29 -17.48 3.79
C LEU A 167 7.53 -17.71 4.67
N ALA A 168 7.70 -18.89 5.26
CA ALA A 168 8.87 -19.28 6.08
C ALA A 168 10.20 -18.95 5.43
N ARG A 169 10.27 -19.20 4.12
CA ARG A 169 11.48 -19.07 3.32
C ARG A 169 11.77 -17.63 2.89
N THR A 170 10.96 -16.65 3.29
CA THR A 170 11.16 -15.25 2.95
C THR A 170 12.52 -14.75 3.49
N ARG A 171 13.33 -14.17 2.60
CA ARG A 171 14.53 -13.42 2.91
C ARG A 171 14.25 -11.93 2.75
N TYR A 172 14.01 -11.26 3.88
CA TYR A 172 13.89 -9.80 3.89
C TYR A 172 15.21 -9.16 3.49
N THR A 173 15.25 -8.60 2.28
CA THR A 173 16.45 -8.06 1.65
C THR A 173 16.32 -6.55 1.53
N LYS A 174 17.27 -5.81 2.07
CA LYS A 174 17.31 -4.36 1.97
C LYS A 174 17.98 -3.93 0.66
N TYR A 175 17.28 -3.05 -0.05
CA TYR A 175 17.80 -2.27 -1.16
C TYR A 175 17.90 -0.82 -0.70
N TYR A 176 19.12 -0.35 -0.48
CA TYR A 176 19.41 1.03 -0.09
C TYR A 176 19.16 1.96 -1.27
N LEU A 177 18.70 3.17 -0.96
CA LEU A 177 18.48 4.25 -1.92
C LEU A 177 19.82 4.95 -2.17
N HIS A 178 20.11 5.30 -3.42
CA HIS A 178 21.30 6.04 -3.80
C HIS A 178 20.93 7.16 -4.76
N SER A 179 21.48 8.34 -4.51
CA SER A 179 21.38 9.46 -5.44
C SER A 179 22.40 9.29 -6.58
N ARG A 180 22.05 9.72 -7.79
CA ARG A 180 23.01 9.79 -8.90
C ARG A 180 23.58 11.20 -9.02
N PRO A 181 24.89 11.37 -9.27
CA PRO A 181 25.52 12.68 -9.26
C PRO A 181 24.86 13.65 -10.25
N GLY A 182 24.26 14.71 -9.70
CA GLY A 182 23.73 15.88 -10.40
C GLY A 182 23.93 17.13 -9.53
N PRO A 183 23.95 18.35 -10.10
CA PRO A 183 24.25 19.57 -9.36
C PRO A 183 23.31 19.83 -8.17
N ASN A 184 22.10 19.26 -8.20
CA ASN A 184 21.05 19.41 -7.17
C ASN A 184 20.51 18.07 -6.63
N GLY A 185 21.23 16.95 -6.76
CA GLY A 185 20.78 15.64 -6.25
C GLY A 185 20.03 14.75 -7.25
N LEU A 186 19.37 15.27 -8.30
CA LEU A 186 18.82 14.40 -9.36
C LEU A 186 19.07 14.96 -10.77
N LYS A 187 19.78 14.17 -11.59
CA LYS A 187 19.69 14.18 -13.05
C LYS A 187 19.29 12.75 -13.47
N GLY A 188 17.99 12.50 -13.62
CA GLY A 188 17.44 11.15 -13.88
C GLY A 188 17.24 10.31 -12.62
N ASP A 189 16.94 9.01 -12.80
CA ASP A 189 16.64 8.07 -11.71
C ASP A 189 17.84 7.86 -10.77
N GLY A 190 17.58 7.86 -9.46
CA GLY A 190 18.44 7.28 -8.44
C GLY A 190 18.53 5.75 -8.54
N GLU A 191 19.34 5.12 -7.70
CA GLU A 191 19.61 3.69 -7.71
C GLU A 191 19.10 2.97 -6.46
N LEU A 192 18.65 1.71 -6.64
CA LEU A 192 18.38 0.76 -5.57
C LEU A 192 19.44 -0.34 -5.59
N SER A 193 20.17 -0.53 -4.49
CA SER A 193 21.26 -1.52 -4.39
C SER A 193 21.31 -2.23 -3.04
N VAL A 194 21.78 -3.47 -3.01
CA VAL A 194 22.01 -4.21 -1.75
C VAL A 194 23.30 -3.80 -1.03
N ALA A 195 24.20 -3.12 -1.75
CA ALA A 195 25.41 -2.58 -1.16
C ALA A 195 25.06 -1.29 -0.38
N ALA A 196 25.50 -1.20 0.87
CA ALA A 196 25.46 0.06 1.61
C ALA A 196 26.63 0.96 1.18
N PHE A 197 26.46 2.28 1.27
CA PHE A 197 27.45 3.26 0.82
C PHE A 197 27.93 4.20 1.93
N GLY A 198 28.98 4.97 1.61
CA GLY A 198 29.65 5.96 2.44
C GLY A 198 28.91 7.30 2.54
N VAL A 199 29.55 8.41 2.15
CA VAL A 199 28.96 9.76 2.26
C VAL A 199 28.26 10.13 0.95
N GLU A 200 26.97 10.45 1.01
CA GLU A 200 26.15 10.84 -0.14
C GLU A 200 25.39 12.15 0.15
N ARG A 201 25.03 12.89 -0.92
CA ARG A 201 24.18 14.08 -0.79
C ARG A 201 22.71 13.65 -0.73
N PRO A 202 21.88 14.27 0.11
CA PRO A 202 20.46 13.96 0.16
C PRO A 202 19.73 14.50 -1.09
N ASP A 203 18.62 13.87 -1.42
CA ASP A 203 17.69 14.35 -2.47
C ASP A 203 16.64 15.29 -1.88
N GLN A 204 16.26 16.32 -2.64
CA GLN A 204 15.32 17.35 -2.19
C GLN A 204 14.23 17.62 -3.22
N PHE A 205 13.02 17.90 -2.74
CA PHE A 205 11.90 18.32 -3.58
C PHE A 205 10.95 19.23 -2.80
N ASP A 206 10.16 20.05 -3.52
CA ASP A 206 9.16 20.92 -2.91
C ASP A 206 7.76 20.30 -3.09
N TYR A 207 7.06 20.09 -1.99
CA TYR A 207 5.68 19.65 -1.97
C TYR A 207 4.72 20.86 -1.86
N ASP A 208 3.87 21.02 -2.87
CA ASP A 208 2.77 21.97 -2.89
C ASP A 208 1.42 21.25 -2.73
N PRO A 209 0.70 21.42 -1.60
CA PRO A 209 -0.63 20.82 -1.41
C PRO A 209 -1.68 21.22 -2.47
N LYS A 210 -1.48 22.33 -3.20
CA LYS A 210 -2.36 22.74 -4.31
C LYS A 210 -2.11 21.96 -5.59
N ASN A 211 -0.93 21.35 -5.73
CA ASN A 211 -0.56 20.53 -6.88
C ASN A 211 -0.03 19.16 -6.39
N PRO A 212 -0.84 18.33 -5.71
CA PRO A 212 -0.39 17.04 -5.23
C PRO A 212 -0.13 16.08 -6.40
N VAL A 213 0.74 15.09 -6.18
CA VAL A 213 0.95 13.98 -7.10
C VAL A 213 -0.36 13.22 -7.29
N PRO A 214 -0.86 13.12 -8.54
CA PRO A 214 -2.10 12.42 -8.83
C PRO A 214 -2.02 10.92 -8.57
N THR A 215 -3.08 10.35 -8.02
CA THR A 215 -3.27 8.90 -7.95
C THR A 215 -3.50 8.33 -9.34
N ILE A 216 -2.71 7.31 -9.70
CA ILE A 216 -2.87 6.53 -10.93
C ILE A 216 -3.00 5.05 -10.54
N GLY A 217 -4.22 4.54 -10.57
CA GLY A 217 -4.48 3.15 -10.19
C GLY A 217 -4.29 2.86 -8.71
N GLY A 218 -3.81 1.67 -8.43
CA GLY A 218 -3.57 1.14 -7.10
C GLY A 218 -4.84 0.67 -6.40
N ARG A 219 -4.83 0.75 -5.07
CA ARG A 219 -5.85 0.17 -4.21
C ARG A 219 -6.99 1.15 -3.96
N LEU A 220 -7.79 1.34 -5.00
CA LEU A 220 -8.97 2.19 -4.98
C LEU A 220 -10.23 1.33 -5.00
N CYS A 221 -11.36 1.94 -4.68
CA CYS A 221 -12.67 1.34 -4.96
C CYS A 221 -13.44 2.17 -5.98
N CYS A 222 -13.88 1.42 -6.98
CA CYS A 222 -15.17 1.48 -7.66
C CYS A 222 -15.48 2.72 -8.51
N GLY A 223 -14.62 3.72 -8.54
CA GLY A 223 -14.79 4.89 -9.40
C GLY A 223 -14.36 4.64 -10.84
N VAL A 224 -15.22 4.96 -11.81
CA VAL A 224 -14.82 5.05 -13.23
C VAL A 224 -13.80 6.18 -13.45
N ALA A 225 -13.93 7.26 -12.69
CA ALA A 225 -13.04 8.43 -12.80
C ALA A 225 -11.64 8.18 -12.21
N LEU A 226 -11.51 7.22 -11.30
CA LEU A 226 -10.28 6.82 -10.61
C LEU A 226 -10.26 5.28 -10.53
N PRO A 227 -9.95 4.62 -11.66
CA PRO A 227 -10.02 3.17 -11.74
C PRO A 227 -8.93 2.51 -10.87
N PRO A 228 -9.22 1.38 -10.21
CA PRO A 228 -8.24 0.66 -9.42
C PRO A 228 -7.40 -0.31 -10.25
N GLY A 229 -6.28 -0.76 -9.69
CA GLY A 229 -5.46 -1.82 -10.27
C GLY A 229 -4.07 -1.36 -10.73
N PRO A 230 -3.32 -2.26 -11.40
CA PRO A 230 -1.99 -1.98 -11.89
C PRO A 230 -2.06 -1.08 -13.15
N PHE A 231 -1.80 0.21 -12.97
CA PHE A 231 -1.69 1.18 -14.06
C PHE A 231 -0.25 1.64 -14.26
N ASP A 232 0.04 2.17 -15.44
CA ASP A 232 1.33 2.77 -15.78
C ASP A 232 1.63 4.02 -14.93
N GLN A 233 2.78 4.04 -14.26
CA GLN A 233 3.20 5.14 -13.40
C GLN A 233 4.01 6.23 -14.12
N ARG A 234 4.43 5.99 -15.37
CA ARG A 234 5.18 6.97 -16.19
C ARG A 234 4.58 8.38 -16.23
N PRO A 235 3.24 8.59 -16.23
CA PRO A 235 2.70 9.96 -16.26
C PRO A 235 3.13 10.83 -15.07
N ASN A 236 3.53 10.24 -13.94
CA ASN A 236 4.04 10.97 -12.77
C ASN A 236 5.57 11.16 -12.78
N GLU A 237 6.32 10.52 -13.69
CA GLU A 237 7.80 10.52 -13.69
C GLU A 237 8.44 11.85 -14.07
N SER A 238 7.70 12.72 -14.75
CA SER A 238 8.18 14.05 -15.13
C SER A 238 8.07 15.09 -14.01
N ARG A 239 7.44 14.72 -12.89
CA ARG A 239 7.17 15.65 -11.80
C ARG A 239 8.42 15.86 -10.93
N PRO A 240 8.74 17.11 -10.56
CA PRO A 240 9.90 17.41 -9.72
C PRO A 240 9.73 16.98 -8.25
N ASP A 241 8.50 16.69 -7.83
CA ASP A 241 8.14 16.21 -6.49
C ASP A 241 7.98 14.68 -6.41
N VAL A 242 8.50 13.96 -7.41
CA VAL A 242 8.53 12.49 -7.46
C VAL A 242 9.98 12.04 -7.63
N LEU A 243 10.57 11.52 -6.55
CA LEU A 243 11.90 10.90 -6.59
C LEU A 243 11.76 9.46 -7.08
N ILE A 244 12.65 9.04 -7.98
CA ILE A 244 12.63 7.71 -8.60
C ILE A 244 13.94 7.00 -8.29
N PHE A 245 13.86 5.79 -7.73
CA PHE A 245 15.00 4.92 -7.47
C PHE A 245 14.79 3.57 -8.13
N SER A 246 15.74 3.10 -8.93
CA SER A 246 15.61 1.83 -9.65
C SER A 246 16.83 0.95 -9.50
N THR A 247 16.64 -0.37 -9.50
CA THR A 247 17.76 -1.30 -9.71
C THR A 247 18.30 -1.16 -11.15
N PRO A 248 19.53 -1.63 -11.43
CA PRO A 248 19.88 -2.08 -12.77
C PRO A 248 18.86 -3.10 -13.31
N PRO A 249 18.79 -3.35 -14.63
CA PRO A 249 18.02 -4.47 -15.15
C PRO A 249 18.47 -5.76 -14.46
N LEU A 250 17.52 -6.52 -13.96
CA LEU A 250 17.79 -7.75 -13.24
C LEU A 250 18.41 -8.77 -14.22
N THR A 251 19.45 -9.46 -13.79
CA THR A 251 20.10 -10.51 -14.60
C THR A 251 19.37 -11.85 -14.53
N ARG A 252 18.46 -12.00 -13.56
CA ARG A 252 17.64 -13.19 -13.33
C ARG A 252 16.30 -12.79 -12.71
N ASP A 253 15.32 -13.67 -12.82
CA ASP A 253 14.03 -13.51 -12.15
C ASP A 253 14.23 -13.27 -10.64
N LEU A 254 13.55 -12.27 -10.09
CA LEU A 254 13.48 -11.98 -8.66
C LEU A 254 12.03 -12.10 -8.21
N GLU A 255 11.76 -13.07 -7.33
CA GLU A 255 10.44 -13.18 -6.72
C GLU A 255 10.37 -12.40 -5.42
N VAL A 256 9.36 -11.54 -5.32
CA VAL A 256 9.01 -10.76 -4.14
C VAL A 256 7.60 -11.14 -3.72
N THR A 257 7.46 -11.89 -2.62
CA THR A 257 6.16 -12.35 -2.10
C THR A 257 6.13 -12.18 -0.59
N GLY A 258 5.23 -11.31 -0.11
CA GLY A 258 5.05 -11.06 1.32
C GLY A 258 4.90 -9.57 1.63
N LEU A 259 5.26 -9.21 2.87
CA LEU A 259 5.15 -7.84 3.38
C LEU A 259 6.28 -6.93 2.87
N VAL A 260 5.94 -5.72 2.42
CA VAL A 260 6.89 -4.74 1.85
C VAL A 260 6.89 -3.47 2.70
N SER A 261 8.07 -2.94 3.00
CA SER A 261 8.22 -1.67 3.72
C SER A 261 9.35 -0.82 3.15
N VAL A 262 9.28 0.48 3.40
CA VAL A 262 10.36 1.44 3.10
C VAL A 262 10.69 2.20 4.37
N ASP A 263 11.95 2.19 4.75
CA ASP A 263 12.48 3.08 5.78
C ASP A 263 13.13 4.27 5.08
N ILE A 264 12.64 5.48 5.35
CA ILE A 264 13.29 6.71 4.92
C ILE A 264 13.76 7.53 6.13
N TYR A 265 14.93 8.13 6.01
CA TYR A 265 15.39 9.20 6.89
C TYR A 265 15.10 10.51 6.18
N ALA A 266 14.21 11.32 6.74
CA ALA A 266 13.74 12.52 6.07
C ALA A 266 13.61 13.70 7.02
N ALA A 267 13.76 14.89 6.47
CA ALA A 267 13.45 16.16 7.11
C ALA A 267 12.49 16.96 6.22
N THR A 268 11.68 17.80 6.85
CA THR A 268 10.78 18.73 6.16
C THR A 268 10.94 20.13 6.74
N SER A 269 10.70 21.15 5.94
CA SER A 269 10.62 22.55 6.40
C SER A 269 9.29 22.90 7.09
N ALA A 270 8.33 21.98 7.10
CA ALA A 270 7.00 22.16 7.68
C ALA A 270 6.85 21.56 9.08
N LYS A 271 5.75 21.92 9.77
CA LYS A 271 5.40 21.37 11.10
C LYS A 271 4.77 19.97 11.06
N ASP A 272 4.31 19.56 9.89
CA ASP A 272 3.83 18.21 9.58
C ASP A 272 3.90 18.04 8.06
N THR A 273 3.92 16.81 7.57
CA THR A 273 3.81 16.49 6.14
C THR A 273 3.48 15.02 5.97
N ASP A 274 3.24 14.58 4.73
CA ASP A 274 3.15 13.16 4.41
C ASP A 274 4.39 12.72 3.62
N PHE A 275 4.77 11.45 3.75
CA PHE A 275 5.71 10.79 2.84
C PHE A 275 5.03 9.57 2.25
N THR A 276 5.08 9.43 0.93
CA THR A 276 4.51 8.32 0.17
C THR A 276 5.62 7.51 -0.48
N ALA A 277 5.37 6.21 -0.60
CA ALA A 277 6.24 5.29 -1.33
C ALA A 277 5.40 4.36 -2.21
N LEU A 278 5.86 4.11 -3.44
CA LEU A 278 5.19 3.24 -4.40
C LEU A 278 6.21 2.32 -5.06
N LEU A 279 5.93 1.02 -5.05
CA LEU A 279 6.72 -0.02 -5.70
C LEU A 279 6.11 -0.35 -7.07
N ALA A 280 6.95 -0.36 -8.10
CA ALA A 280 6.58 -0.74 -9.46
C ALA A 280 7.56 -1.76 -10.07
N ASP A 281 7.04 -2.52 -11.02
CA ASP A 281 7.79 -3.41 -11.89
C ASP A 281 7.93 -2.76 -13.26
N VAL A 282 9.17 -2.45 -13.65
CA VAL A 282 9.47 -1.76 -14.91
C VAL A 282 10.00 -2.75 -15.92
N ASP A 283 9.29 -2.91 -17.03
CA ASP A 283 9.70 -3.81 -18.10
C ASP A 283 10.76 -3.18 -19.04
N PRO A 284 11.34 -3.95 -19.97
CA PRO A 284 12.34 -3.43 -20.92
C PRO A 284 11.84 -2.33 -21.86
N SER A 285 10.52 -2.17 -22.04
CA SER A 285 9.93 -1.06 -22.81
C SER A 285 9.82 0.23 -21.99
N GLY A 286 10.06 0.15 -20.68
CA GLY A 286 9.93 1.24 -19.72
C GLY A 286 8.53 1.37 -19.13
N TYR A 287 7.58 0.49 -19.45
CA TYR A 287 6.26 0.49 -18.81
C TYR A 287 6.42 0.23 -17.32
N ALA A 288 5.94 1.16 -16.49
CA ALA A 288 6.13 1.13 -15.04
C ALA A 288 4.85 0.66 -14.35
N ARG A 289 4.73 -0.65 -14.15
CA ARG A 289 3.53 -1.28 -13.60
C ARG A 289 3.44 -1.08 -12.09
N PHE A 290 2.39 -0.43 -11.61
CA PHE A 290 2.08 -0.38 -10.17
C PHE A 290 1.97 -1.77 -9.55
N LEU A 291 2.63 -1.99 -8.40
CA LEU A 291 2.44 -3.18 -7.57
C LEU A 291 1.77 -2.85 -6.24
N THR A 292 2.36 -1.93 -5.47
CA THR A 292 1.90 -1.57 -4.13
C THR A 292 2.43 -0.21 -3.71
N ASP A 293 1.85 0.38 -2.67
CA ASP A 293 2.21 1.70 -2.14
C ASP A 293 1.73 1.87 -0.68
N GLY A 294 2.21 2.92 -0.06
CA GLY A 294 1.83 3.35 1.29
C GLY A 294 2.05 4.84 1.51
N VAL A 295 1.57 5.31 2.66
CA VAL A 295 1.77 6.67 3.15
C VAL A 295 2.08 6.61 4.64
N ILE A 296 2.91 7.53 5.10
CA ILE A 296 3.06 7.86 6.51
C ILE A 296 2.87 9.36 6.68
N ARG A 297 2.00 9.75 7.60
CA ARG A 297 1.88 11.15 8.03
C ARG A 297 2.87 11.38 9.16
N ALA A 298 3.67 12.43 9.07
CA ALA A 298 4.85 12.61 9.91
C ALA A 298 4.53 12.68 11.40
N ARG A 299 3.40 13.31 11.77
CA ARG A 299 2.92 13.31 13.16
C ARG A 299 2.57 11.93 13.71
N TYR A 300 2.31 10.93 12.85
CA TYR A 300 1.98 9.55 13.22
C TYR A 300 3.12 8.56 12.95
N ARG A 301 4.36 9.05 12.81
CA ARG A 301 5.55 8.22 12.52
C ARG A 301 5.78 7.04 13.47
N ASN A 302 5.38 7.17 14.73
CA ASN A 302 5.55 6.16 15.77
C ASN A 302 4.25 5.40 16.06
N THR A 303 3.12 6.11 16.12
CA THR A 303 1.80 5.54 16.41
C THR A 303 0.69 6.40 15.82
N THR A 304 -0.43 5.78 15.44
CA THR A 304 -1.64 6.46 15.01
C THR A 304 -2.58 6.81 16.17
N GLU A 305 -2.29 6.39 17.39
CA GLU A 305 -3.10 6.69 18.58
C GLU A 305 -2.90 8.12 19.08
N ARG A 306 -1.66 8.62 19.00
CA ARG A 306 -1.28 9.94 19.49
C ARG A 306 -0.34 10.60 18.48
N PRO A 307 -0.65 11.83 18.01
CA PRO A 307 0.27 12.55 17.17
C PRO A 307 1.47 13.04 18.00
N GLU A 308 2.65 12.98 17.42
CA GLU A 308 3.86 13.60 17.92
C GLU A 308 4.32 14.66 16.93
N GLU A 309 4.43 15.91 17.38
CA GLU A 309 4.94 16.98 16.52
C GLU A 309 6.33 16.66 15.97
N ILE A 310 6.66 17.24 14.82
CA ILE A 310 8.00 17.22 14.24
C ILE A 310 8.58 18.64 14.24
N VAL A 311 9.90 18.72 14.39
CA VAL A 311 10.64 19.98 14.31
C VAL A 311 11.09 20.20 12.87
N PRO A 312 10.73 21.34 12.23
CA PRO A 312 11.25 21.68 10.91
C PRO A 312 12.77 21.58 10.80
N GLY A 313 13.26 20.92 9.75
CA GLY A 313 14.69 20.70 9.48
C GLY A 313 15.34 19.56 10.28
N GLN A 314 14.65 18.96 11.25
CA GLN A 314 15.17 17.80 11.98
C GLN A 314 14.93 16.51 11.18
N VAL A 315 15.94 15.63 11.16
CA VAL A 315 15.87 14.32 10.52
C VAL A 315 15.16 13.33 11.43
N TYR A 316 14.15 12.66 10.91
CA TYR A 316 13.45 11.56 11.55
C TYR A 316 13.49 10.31 10.65
N ARG A 317 13.40 9.13 11.27
CA ARG A 317 13.12 7.89 10.54
C ARG A 317 11.61 7.73 10.40
N TYR A 318 11.17 7.41 9.20
CA TYR A 318 9.78 7.06 8.90
C TYR A 318 9.75 5.68 8.25
N THR A 319 8.92 4.80 8.79
CA THR A 319 8.65 3.49 8.20
C THR A 319 7.32 3.56 7.45
N ILE A 320 7.38 3.50 6.12
CA ILE A 320 6.21 3.46 5.24
C ILE A 320 5.87 1.99 5.01
N ASP A 321 4.68 1.59 5.45
CA ASP A 321 4.14 0.25 5.24
C ASP A 321 3.46 0.19 3.86
N LEU A 322 4.05 -0.56 2.93
CA LEU A 322 3.51 -0.81 1.58
C LEU A 322 2.61 -2.05 1.56
N TRP A 323 2.25 -2.59 2.73
CA TRP A 323 1.40 -3.76 2.92
C TRP A 323 2.08 -5.01 2.35
N ALA A 324 1.59 -5.54 1.21
CA ALA A 324 2.08 -6.78 0.63
C ALA A 324 1.96 -6.81 -0.89
N THR A 325 2.72 -7.70 -1.53
CA THR A 325 2.54 -8.08 -2.93
C THR A 325 3.06 -9.51 -3.17
N SER A 326 2.75 -10.09 -4.33
CA SER A 326 3.40 -11.28 -4.86
C SER A 326 3.67 -11.10 -6.35
N ASN A 327 4.92 -10.79 -6.71
CA ASN A 327 5.34 -10.55 -8.07
C ASN A 327 6.70 -11.18 -8.36
N VAL A 328 6.84 -11.76 -9.55
CA VAL A 328 8.14 -12.12 -10.13
C VAL A 328 8.54 -11.00 -11.10
N PHE A 329 9.55 -10.23 -10.70
CA PHE A 329 10.23 -9.33 -11.61
C PHE A 329 11.08 -10.18 -12.55
N LYS A 330 10.83 -10.09 -13.85
CA LYS A 330 11.52 -10.93 -14.83
C LYS A 330 12.95 -10.47 -15.06
N SER A 331 13.79 -11.37 -15.57
CA SER A 331 15.09 -10.96 -16.12
C SER A 331 14.89 -9.83 -17.15
N GLY A 332 15.73 -8.79 -17.08
CA GLY A 332 15.62 -7.55 -17.84
C GLY A 332 14.70 -6.48 -17.24
N HIS A 333 13.80 -6.84 -16.31
CA HIS A 333 12.98 -5.86 -15.59
C HIS A 333 13.78 -5.14 -14.52
N ARG A 334 13.20 -4.08 -13.95
CA ARG A 334 13.75 -3.35 -12.81
C ARG A 334 12.74 -3.31 -11.67
N VAL A 335 13.26 -3.35 -10.45
CA VAL A 335 12.50 -2.91 -9.28
C VAL A 335 12.61 -1.39 -9.24
N ARG A 336 11.47 -0.69 -9.22
CA ARG A 336 11.42 0.78 -9.11
C ARG A 336 10.62 1.21 -7.89
N LEU A 337 11.20 2.14 -7.14
CA LEU A 337 10.58 2.82 -6.01
C LEU A 337 10.37 4.29 -6.37
N TYR A 338 9.16 4.78 -6.13
CA TYR A 338 8.86 6.20 -6.14
C TYR A 338 8.71 6.69 -4.71
N VAL A 339 9.27 7.86 -4.40
CA VAL A 339 9.11 8.55 -3.11
C VAL A 339 8.59 9.97 -3.37
N SER A 340 7.56 10.36 -2.64
CA SER A 340 6.96 11.71 -2.73
C SER A 340 6.33 12.11 -1.38
N SER A 341 5.55 13.19 -1.37
CA SER A 341 4.76 13.66 -0.22
C SER A 341 3.26 13.70 -0.50
N SER A 342 2.80 13.08 -1.59
CA SER A 342 1.37 12.93 -1.84
C SER A 342 1.07 11.77 -2.79
N ASN A 343 -0.19 11.32 -2.76
CA ASN A 343 -0.80 10.40 -3.71
C ASN A 343 -2.32 10.64 -3.63
N PHE A 344 -2.80 11.65 -4.34
CA PHE A 344 -4.14 12.22 -4.16
C PHE A 344 -5.07 11.90 -5.35
N PRO A 345 -6.33 11.47 -5.12
CA PRO A 345 -7.06 11.51 -3.86
C PRO A 345 -7.12 10.16 -3.12
N ARG A 346 -6.22 9.20 -3.41
CA ARG A 346 -6.17 7.97 -2.63
C ARG A 346 -5.99 8.25 -1.14
N PHE A 347 -5.01 9.08 -0.82
CA PHE A 347 -4.83 9.65 0.50
C PHE A 347 -5.21 11.12 0.45
N ASN A 348 -5.80 11.61 1.53
CA ASN A 348 -6.03 13.03 1.66
C ASN A 348 -4.67 13.75 1.72
N ARG A 349 -4.56 14.91 1.07
CA ARG A 349 -3.33 15.71 1.06
C ARG A 349 -3.07 16.33 2.43
N ASN A 350 -1.81 16.31 2.88
CA ASN A 350 -1.39 17.08 4.05
C ASN A 350 -1.32 18.58 3.71
N THR A 351 -1.76 19.43 4.62
CA THR A 351 -1.72 20.89 4.45
C THR A 351 -0.36 21.49 4.79
N ASN A 352 0.51 20.69 5.41
CA ASN A 352 1.81 21.05 5.98
C ASN A 352 1.75 22.04 7.15
N THR A 353 0.58 22.26 7.74
CA THR A 353 0.38 23.26 8.81
C THR A 353 0.53 22.70 10.22
N GLY A 354 0.37 21.39 10.39
CA GLY A 354 0.23 20.75 11.70
C GLY A 354 -1.18 20.84 12.30
N GLU A 355 -2.10 21.56 11.64
CA GLU A 355 -3.50 21.67 12.07
C GLU A 355 -4.20 20.30 11.97
N ALA A 356 -5.31 20.14 12.70
CA ALA A 356 -6.24 19.03 12.46
C ALA A 356 -6.83 19.15 11.05
N MET A 357 -7.16 18.03 10.42
CA MET A 357 -7.84 18.02 9.11
C MET A 357 -9.19 18.73 9.17
N LEU A 358 -9.93 18.57 10.27
CA LEU A 358 -11.15 19.34 10.51
C LEU A 358 -10.85 20.84 10.55
N GLY A 359 -11.57 21.61 9.74
CA GLY A 359 -11.40 23.05 9.62
C GLY A 359 -10.14 23.50 8.87
N ALA A 360 -9.20 22.61 8.55
CA ALA A 360 -7.99 23.00 7.82
C ALA A 360 -8.30 23.36 6.36
N SER A 361 -7.92 24.58 6.00
CA SER A 361 -8.08 25.14 4.65
C SER A 361 -6.83 25.84 4.15
N ARG A 362 -5.88 26.12 5.04
CA ARG A 362 -4.64 26.83 4.73
C ARG A 362 -3.58 25.84 4.29
N PHE A 363 -2.83 26.20 3.24
CA PHE A 363 -1.70 25.41 2.75
C PHE A 363 -0.38 26.12 3.00
N VAL A 364 0.65 25.32 3.26
CA VAL A 364 2.05 25.74 3.29
C VAL A 364 2.82 24.83 2.35
N ASN A 365 3.66 25.40 1.48
CA ASN A 365 4.57 24.60 0.67
C ASN A 365 5.71 24.10 1.55
N ALA A 366 6.11 22.85 1.39
CA ALA A 366 7.12 22.22 2.22
C ALA A 366 8.27 21.68 1.37
N ARG A 367 9.48 22.18 1.61
CA ARG A 367 10.70 21.52 1.15
C ARG A 367 10.94 20.25 1.94
N GLN A 368 11.07 19.14 1.22
CA GLN A 368 11.38 17.82 1.72
C GLN A 368 12.84 17.47 1.42
N THR A 369 13.48 16.70 2.30
CA THR A 369 14.85 16.23 2.13
C THR A 369 14.94 14.77 2.56
N ILE A 370 15.38 13.89 1.66
CA ILE A 370 15.56 12.46 1.88
C ILE A 370 17.05 12.16 1.98
N TYR A 371 17.47 11.61 3.12
CA TYR A 371 18.85 11.24 3.41
C TYR A 371 19.05 9.75 3.15
N HIS A 372 20.19 9.38 2.58
CA HIS A 372 20.51 8.00 2.23
C HIS A 372 22.02 7.72 2.31
N ASP A 373 22.71 8.37 3.25
CA ASP A 373 24.14 8.16 3.50
C ASP A 373 24.41 7.07 4.56
N SER A 374 25.68 6.85 4.89
CA SER A 374 26.12 5.89 5.94
C SER A 374 25.53 6.14 7.33
N LYS A 375 25.11 7.38 7.67
CA LYS A 375 24.46 7.70 8.93
C LYS A 375 22.94 7.45 8.85
N TYR A 376 22.36 7.69 7.68
CA TYR A 376 20.93 7.71 7.43
C TYR A 376 20.59 6.77 6.27
N SER A 377 20.72 5.46 6.48
CA SER A 377 20.60 4.47 5.41
C SER A 377 19.14 4.15 5.03
N SER A 378 18.49 5.06 4.30
CA SER A 378 17.16 4.82 3.73
C SER A 378 17.15 3.58 2.83
N SER A 379 16.11 2.75 2.95
CA SER A 379 16.05 1.46 2.24
C SER A 379 14.63 0.99 1.97
N LEU A 380 14.47 0.29 0.84
CA LEU A 380 13.33 -0.57 0.51
C LEU A 380 13.62 -1.98 1.02
N THR A 381 12.74 -2.54 1.85
CA THR A 381 12.85 -3.93 2.31
C THR A 381 11.90 -4.82 1.50
N LEU A 382 12.47 -5.75 0.72
CA LEU A 382 11.73 -6.68 -0.12
C LEU A 382 11.69 -8.09 0.50
N PRO A 383 10.52 -8.74 0.55
CA PRO A 383 10.38 -10.14 0.95
C PRO A 383 10.78 -11.09 -0.19
N VAL A 384 12.09 -11.26 -0.40
CA VAL A 384 12.62 -12.08 -1.50
C VAL A 384 12.37 -13.56 -1.21
N ILE A 385 11.82 -14.29 -2.18
CA ILE A 385 11.62 -15.74 -2.07
C ILE A 385 12.79 -16.45 -2.76
N PRO A 386 13.65 -17.19 -2.04
CA PRO A 386 14.65 -18.06 -2.63
C PRO A 386 13.96 -19.11 -3.50
N ARG A 387 14.49 -19.30 -4.70
CA ARG A 387 14.11 -20.41 -5.58
C ARG A 387 15.08 -21.57 -5.40
#